data_AF-A0A1G3A6K9-F1
#
_entry.id   AF-A0A1G3A6K9-F1
#
_cell.length_a   1.000
_cell.length_b   1.000
_cell.length_c   1.000
_cell.angle_alpha   90.00
_cell.angle_beta   90.00
_cell.angle_gamma   90.00
#
_symmetry.space_group_name_H-M   'P 1'
#
loop_
_entity.id
_entity.type
_entity.pdbx_description
1 polymer ?
#
loop_
_entity_poly.entity_id
_entity_poly.type
_entity_poly.pdbx_seq_one_letter_code
_entity_poly.pdbx_strand_id
1 'polypeptide(L)'
;MVKKVSFSKQHQEISQIEVYYTDITEATREYFEPRTETLSERFLGYTISELNAERDERLEELDRTTSLSILSAIEAAFRIDYLQRCYQKKKDPLSRVFFKIHKLKGSNASFEDDILSAWKENSFGANKVLSDIKGAFKYRHWLAHGRYWEPKLGRIKYDYQSLYQLAQNVFDSFPFHGIDF
;
A
#
# COMPACT_ATOMS: atom_id res chain seq x y z
N MET A 1 -25.53 19.24 -0.91
CA MET A 1 -24.81 18.43 -1.91
C MET A 1 -23.45 18.08 -1.32
N VAL A 2 -23.03 16.82 -1.30
CA VAL A 2 -21.73 16.44 -0.73
C VAL A 2 -20.62 17.15 -1.51
N LYS A 3 -19.69 17.82 -0.80
CA LYS A 3 -18.58 18.58 -1.40
C LYS A 3 -17.66 17.63 -2.16
N LYS A 4 -17.31 17.98 -3.40
CA LYS A 4 -16.33 17.22 -4.18
C LYS A 4 -14.94 17.37 -3.59
N VAL A 5 -14.21 16.27 -3.51
CA VAL A 5 -12.79 16.22 -3.20
C VAL A 5 -11.99 16.62 -4.44
N SER A 6 -11.00 17.49 -4.27
CA SER A 6 -10.01 17.81 -5.29
C SER A 6 -8.86 16.81 -5.25
N PHE A 7 -8.45 16.29 -6.40
CA PHE A 7 -7.33 15.35 -6.50
C PHE A 7 -6.02 16.10 -6.76
N SER A 8 -4.97 15.80 -6.01
CA SER A 8 -3.64 16.40 -6.18
C SER A 8 -2.92 15.90 -7.44
N LYS A 9 -3.35 14.75 -7.98
CA LYS A 9 -2.65 13.98 -9.03
C LYS A 9 -1.24 13.51 -8.63
N GLN A 10 -0.90 13.56 -7.34
CA GLN A 10 0.35 13.05 -6.79
C GLN A 10 0.16 11.67 -6.15
N HIS A 11 -0.69 10.83 -6.75
CA HIS A 11 -0.80 9.45 -6.29
C HIS A 11 0.48 8.71 -6.67
N GLN A 12 0.95 7.82 -5.80
CA GLN A 12 2.17 7.07 -6.05
C GLN A 12 1.86 5.85 -6.92
N GLU A 13 2.58 5.72 -8.02
CA GLU A 13 2.58 4.50 -8.83
C GLU A 13 3.44 3.44 -8.17
N ILE A 14 3.05 2.17 -8.30
CA ILE A 14 3.79 1.07 -7.68
C ILE A 14 5.20 0.91 -8.28
N SER A 15 5.37 1.20 -9.57
CA SER A 15 6.66 1.22 -10.26
C SER A 15 7.64 2.22 -9.61
N GLN A 16 7.17 3.41 -9.24
CA GLN A 16 7.98 4.41 -8.55
C GLN A 16 8.38 3.94 -7.15
N ILE A 17 7.48 3.23 -6.46
CA ILE A 17 7.75 2.65 -5.14
C ILE A 17 8.81 1.54 -5.26
N GLU A 18 8.77 0.70 -6.31
CA GLU A 18 9.76 -0.34 -6.57
C GLU A 18 11.16 0.23 -6.85
N VAL A 19 11.23 1.27 -7.68
CA VAL A 19 12.50 1.97 -7.95
C VAL A 19 13.07 2.54 -6.64
N TYR A 20 12.25 3.23 -5.85
CA TYR A 20 12.68 3.74 -4.54
C TYR A 20 13.16 2.62 -3.61
N TYR A 21 12.41 1.51 -3.50
CA TYR A 21 12.79 0.38 -2.66
C TYR A 21 14.14 -0.20 -3.06
N THR A 22 14.35 -0.39 -4.37
CA THR A 22 15.58 -0.94 -4.93
C THR A 22 16.76 -0.01 -4.65
N ASP A 23 16.63 1.28 -4.98
CA ASP A 23 17.68 2.28 -4.81
C ASP A 23 18.12 2.39 -3.34
N ILE A 24 17.14 2.45 -2.41
CA ILE A 24 17.45 2.58 -0.98
C ILE A 24 17.98 1.27 -0.40
N THR A 25 17.55 0.11 -0.91
CA THR A 25 18.10 -1.19 -0.50
C THR A 25 19.58 -1.27 -0.86
N GLU A 26 19.94 -0.95 -2.10
CA GLU A 26 21.32 -1.01 -2.57
C GLU A 26 22.19 0.05 -1.88
N ALA A 27 21.70 1.28 -1.75
CA ALA A 27 22.40 2.33 -1.01
C ALA A 27 22.62 1.96 0.47
N THR A 28 21.64 1.31 1.11
CA THR A 28 21.79 0.83 2.49
C THR A 28 22.83 -0.28 2.55
N ARG A 29 22.81 -1.24 1.64
CA ARG A 29 23.81 -2.31 1.60
C ARG A 29 25.21 -1.77 1.43
N GLU A 30 25.40 -0.83 0.51
CA GLU A 30 26.68 -0.16 0.27
C GLU A 30 27.15 0.65 1.49
N TYR A 31 26.25 1.39 2.14
CA TYR A 31 26.60 2.20 3.32
C TYR A 31 27.12 1.36 4.50
N PHE A 32 26.62 0.13 4.65
CA PHE A 32 27.05 -0.82 5.68
C PHE A 32 28.15 -1.78 5.19
N GLU A 33 28.68 -1.62 3.99
CA GLU A 33 29.73 -2.48 3.47
C GLU A 33 31.09 -2.09 4.10
N PRO A 34 31.83 -3.04 4.70
CA PRO A 34 33.11 -2.76 5.33
C PRO A 34 34.21 -2.57 4.27
N ARG A 35 34.18 -1.42 3.56
CA ARG A 35 35.25 -1.04 2.61
C ARG A 35 36.42 -0.45 3.39
N THR A 36 37.62 -0.94 3.08
CA THR A 36 38.87 -0.70 3.83
C THR A 36 39.35 0.76 3.87
N GLU A 37 38.79 1.66 3.05
CA GLU A 37 39.27 3.04 2.94
C GLU A 37 38.33 4.09 3.55
N THR A 38 37.08 3.74 3.89
CA THR A 38 36.07 4.72 4.33
C THR A 38 35.04 4.11 5.29
N LEU A 39 35.48 3.30 6.27
CA LEU A 39 34.55 2.95 7.34
C LEU A 39 34.16 4.24 8.06
N SER A 40 32.88 4.61 7.98
CA SER A 40 32.34 5.80 8.63
C SER A 40 32.75 5.82 10.11
N GLU A 41 33.15 6.98 10.63
CA GLU A 41 33.53 7.15 12.05
C GLU A 41 32.44 6.61 13.01
N ARG A 42 31.18 6.60 12.54
CA ARG A 42 30.03 6.01 13.24
C ARG A 42 30.22 4.54 13.61
N PHE A 43 30.95 3.78 12.80
CA PHE A 43 31.14 2.34 12.95
C PHE A 43 32.47 1.99 13.62
N LEU A 44 33.21 2.98 14.14
CA LEU A 44 34.44 2.71 14.89
C LEU A 44 34.12 1.85 16.13
N GLY A 45 34.79 0.72 16.23
CA GLY A 45 34.60 -0.24 17.33
C GLY A 45 33.47 -1.26 17.10
N TYR A 46 32.70 -1.15 16.00
CA TYR A 46 31.74 -2.20 15.64
C TYR A 46 32.48 -3.47 15.21
N THR A 47 31.94 -4.60 15.63
CA THR A 47 32.21 -5.88 14.98
C THR A 47 31.43 -5.99 13.67
N ILE A 48 31.88 -6.88 12.78
CA ILE A 48 31.15 -7.20 11.54
C ILE A 48 29.73 -7.69 11.84
N SER A 49 29.54 -8.42 12.95
CA SER A 49 28.21 -8.90 13.34
C SER A 49 27.28 -7.77 13.75
N GLU A 50 27.76 -6.78 14.51
CA GLU A 50 26.95 -5.62 14.90
C GLU A 50 26.60 -4.75 13.68
N LEU A 51 27.56 -4.57 12.76
CA LEU A 51 27.34 -3.85 11.51
C LEU A 51 26.26 -4.51 10.66
N ASN A 52 26.32 -5.83 10.50
CA ASN A 52 25.32 -6.60 9.76
C ASN A 52 23.95 -6.57 10.44
N ALA A 53 23.90 -6.73 11.77
CA ALA A 53 22.65 -6.67 12.51
C ALA A 53 21.95 -5.33 12.34
N GLU A 54 22.69 -4.22 12.46
CA GLU A 54 22.12 -2.90 12.28
C GLU A 54 21.67 -2.64 10.83
N ARG A 55 22.44 -3.10 9.84
CA ARG A 55 22.03 -3.07 8.43
C ARG A 55 20.70 -3.79 8.23
N ASP A 56 20.59 -5.00 8.75
CA ASP A 56 19.42 -5.83 8.57
C ASP A 56 18.19 -5.20 9.25
N GLU A 57 18.35 -4.56 10.42
CA GLU A 57 17.29 -3.74 11.03
C GLU A 57 16.85 -2.56 10.14
N ARG A 58 17.79 -1.87 9.48
CA ARG A 58 17.45 -0.76 8.57
C ARG A 58 16.67 -1.27 7.35
N LEU A 59 17.09 -2.39 6.79
CA LEU A 59 16.42 -3.03 5.66
C LEU A 59 15.02 -3.54 6.05
N GLU A 60 14.84 -4.10 7.24
CA GLU A 60 13.52 -4.49 7.74
C GLU A 60 12.58 -3.28 7.92
N GLU A 61 13.09 -2.14 8.39
CA GLU A 61 12.28 -0.94 8.52
C GLU A 61 11.92 -0.33 7.16
N LEU A 62 12.85 -0.41 6.18
CA LEU A 62 12.58 -0.04 4.79
C LEU A 62 11.48 -0.92 4.20
N ASP A 63 11.52 -2.23 4.40
CA ASP A 63 10.50 -3.19 3.98
C ASP A 63 9.11 -2.80 4.52
N ARG A 64 9.02 -2.55 5.83
CA ARG A 64 7.78 -2.12 6.50
C ARG A 64 7.25 -0.77 5.98
N THR A 65 8.14 0.21 5.83
CA THR A 65 7.76 1.56 5.39
C THR A 65 7.27 1.55 3.94
N THR A 66 7.96 0.79 3.08
CA THR A 66 7.58 0.62 1.68
C THR A 66 6.29 -0.18 1.54
N SER A 67 6.12 -1.24 2.34
CA SER A 67 4.87 -1.98 2.47
C SER A 67 3.68 -1.07 2.79
N LEU A 68 3.85 -0.12 3.71
CA LEU A 68 2.82 0.88 4.03
C LEU A 68 2.52 1.80 2.84
N SER A 69 3.55 2.22 2.09
CA SER A 69 3.39 3.02 0.87
C SER A 69 2.59 2.26 -0.20
N ILE A 70 2.91 0.98 -0.46
CA ILE A 70 2.18 0.12 -1.39
C ILE A 70 0.70 0.01 -1.00
N LEU A 71 0.42 -0.30 0.27
CA LEU A 71 -0.96 -0.42 0.76
C LEU A 71 -1.72 0.91 0.68
N SER A 72 -1.02 2.03 0.89
CA SER A 72 -1.60 3.37 0.71
C SER A 72 -1.91 3.68 -0.75
N ALA A 73 -1.06 3.26 -1.70
CA ALA A 73 -1.31 3.38 -3.14
C ALA A 73 -2.54 2.57 -3.58
N ILE A 74 -2.67 1.33 -3.08
CA ILE A 74 -3.87 0.50 -3.29
C ILE A 74 -5.11 1.21 -2.75
N GLU A 75 -5.10 1.70 -1.50
CA GLU A 75 -6.24 2.41 -0.92
C GLU A 75 -6.62 3.64 -1.75
N ALA A 76 -5.62 4.43 -2.14
CA ALA A 76 -5.81 5.62 -2.96
C ALA A 76 -6.49 5.27 -4.29
N ALA A 77 -6.07 4.19 -4.96
CA ALA A 77 -6.63 3.77 -6.22
C ALA A 77 -8.14 3.49 -6.14
N PHE A 78 -8.54 2.66 -5.18
CA PHE A 78 -9.95 2.36 -4.93
C PHE A 78 -10.76 3.59 -4.51
N ARG A 79 -10.19 4.49 -3.70
CA ARG A 79 -10.85 5.73 -3.29
C ARG A 79 -11.05 6.70 -4.46
N ILE A 80 -10.05 6.84 -5.32
CA ILE A 80 -10.11 7.67 -6.52
C ILE A 80 -11.21 7.12 -7.44
N ASP A 81 -11.21 5.81 -7.72
CA ASP A 81 -12.23 5.15 -8.53
C ASP A 81 -13.65 5.36 -7.98
N TYR A 82 -13.85 5.13 -6.68
CA TYR A 82 -15.12 5.35 -5.99
C TYR A 82 -15.66 6.77 -6.23
N LEU A 83 -14.82 7.78 -5.99
CA LEU A 83 -15.21 9.18 -6.14
C LEU A 83 -15.44 9.56 -7.61
N GLN A 84 -14.58 9.09 -8.52
CA GLN A 84 -14.68 9.35 -9.95
C GLN A 84 -15.96 8.77 -10.55
N ARG A 85 -16.31 7.52 -10.22
CA ARG A 85 -17.58 6.89 -10.60
C ARG A 85 -18.77 7.71 -10.15
N CYS A 86 -18.74 8.20 -8.91
CA CYS A 86 -19.80 9.06 -8.35
C CYS A 86 -19.91 10.40 -9.08
N TYR A 87 -18.78 11.06 -9.36
CA TYR A 87 -18.75 12.39 -9.99
C TYR A 87 -19.15 12.35 -11.46
N GLN A 88 -18.75 11.29 -12.17
CA GLN A 88 -19.08 11.07 -13.58
C GLN A 88 -20.47 10.47 -13.77
N LYS A 89 -21.17 10.09 -12.69
CA LYS A 89 -22.52 9.51 -12.70
C LYS A 89 -22.65 8.33 -13.67
N LYS A 90 -21.67 7.43 -13.67
CA LYS A 90 -21.71 6.23 -14.50
C LYS A 90 -22.92 5.36 -14.13
N LYS A 91 -23.42 4.61 -15.10
CA LYS A 91 -24.69 3.86 -14.99
C LYS A 91 -24.53 2.36 -14.74
N ASP A 92 -23.29 1.88 -14.62
CA ASP A 92 -22.99 0.47 -14.31
C ASP A 92 -23.41 0.09 -12.88
N PRO A 93 -23.60 -1.23 -12.60
CA PRO A 93 -24.08 -1.70 -11.29
C PRO A 93 -23.26 -1.19 -10.10
N LEU A 94 -21.93 -1.27 -10.20
CA LEU A 94 -21.02 -0.81 -9.14
C LEU A 94 -21.17 0.70 -8.88
N SER A 95 -21.18 1.52 -9.93
CA SER A 95 -21.36 2.97 -9.78
C SER A 95 -22.69 3.36 -9.14
N ARG A 96 -23.78 2.60 -9.37
CA ARG A 96 -25.07 2.82 -8.69
C ARG A 96 -24.98 2.54 -7.19
N VAL A 97 -24.24 1.50 -6.80
CA VAL A 97 -23.99 1.18 -5.38
C VAL A 97 -23.15 2.27 -4.73
N PHE A 98 -22.04 2.66 -5.37
CA PHE A 98 -21.19 3.76 -4.91
C PHE A 98 -21.95 5.08 -4.76
N PHE A 99 -22.84 5.41 -5.69
CA PHE A 99 -23.64 6.63 -5.58
C PHE A 99 -24.56 6.64 -4.34
N LYS A 100 -25.13 5.48 -3.97
CA LYS A 100 -25.93 5.34 -2.74
C LYS A 100 -25.06 5.56 -1.50
N ILE A 101 -23.88 4.93 -1.46
CA ILE A 101 -22.90 5.11 -0.38
C ILE A 101 -22.49 6.58 -0.26
N HIS A 102 -22.14 7.21 -1.38
CA HIS A 102 -21.71 8.61 -1.43
C HIS A 102 -22.78 9.60 -0.99
N LYS A 103 -24.06 9.32 -1.27
CA LYS A 103 -25.16 10.15 -0.74
C LYS A 103 -25.22 10.16 0.78
N LEU A 104 -24.85 9.06 1.44
CA LEU A 104 -24.92 8.91 2.90
C LEU A 104 -23.63 9.35 3.58
N LYS A 105 -22.48 8.89 3.07
CA LYS A 105 -21.16 9.01 3.71
C LYS A 105 -20.20 9.95 2.98
N GLY A 106 -20.50 10.32 1.73
CA GLY A 106 -19.63 11.17 0.92
C GLY A 106 -18.23 10.58 0.75
N SER A 107 -17.21 11.39 1.03
CA SER A 107 -15.79 10.98 1.04
C SER A 107 -15.42 10.11 2.25
N ASN A 108 -16.26 10.05 3.29
CA ASN A 108 -15.99 9.33 4.54
C ASN A 108 -16.46 7.86 4.48
N ALA A 109 -16.70 7.32 3.28
CA ALA A 109 -16.99 5.91 3.12
C ALA A 109 -15.82 5.06 3.66
N SER A 110 -16.18 4.01 4.42
CA SER A 110 -15.23 3.02 4.94
C SER A 110 -14.60 2.29 3.76
N PHE A 111 -13.27 2.20 3.77
CA PHE A 111 -12.56 1.49 2.71
C PHE A 111 -12.97 0.02 2.65
N GLU A 112 -12.94 -0.68 3.79
CA GLU A 112 -13.23 -2.11 3.84
C GLU A 112 -14.73 -2.45 3.75
N ASP A 113 -15.57 -1.71 4.49
CA ASP A 113 -16.98 -2.06 4.66
C ASP A 113 -17.85 -1.55 3.53
N ASP A 114 -17.51 -0.37 2.96
CA ASP A 114 -18.30 0.23 1.89
C ASP A 114 -17.65 -0.03 0.53
N ILE A 115 -16.40 0.38 0.33
CA ILE A 115 -15.77 0.39 -1.00
C ILE A 115 -15.41 -1.03 -1.45
N LEU A 116 -14.63 -1.78 -0.66
CA LEU A 116 -14.24 -3.14 -1.01
C LEU A 116 -15.42 -4.11 -1.02
N SER A 117 -16.39 -3.95 -0.11
CA SER A 117 -17.60 -4.78 -0.11
C SER A 117 -18.44 -4.56 -1.37
N ALA A 118 -18.63 -3.30 -1.80
CA ALA A 118 -19.33 -3.01 -3.04
C ALA A 118 -18.62 -3.61 -4.26
N TRP A 119 -17.28 -3.53 -4.31
CA TRP A 119 -16.50 -4.24 -5.34
C TRP A 119 -16.77 -5.74 -5.29
N LYS A 120 -16.71 -6.37 -4.10
CA LYS A 120 -16.94 -7.81 -3.93
C LYS A 120 -18.30 -8.27 -4.45
N GLU A 121 -19.34 -7.49 -4.20
CA GLU A 121 -20.71 -7.81 -4.63
C GLU A 121 -20.95 -7.60 -6.13
N ASN A 122 -20.13 -6.78 -6.80
CA ASN A 122 -20.36 -6.33 -8.17
C ASN A 122 -19.24 -6.74 -9.16
N SER A 123 -18.24 -7.51 -8.71
CA SER A 123 -17.17 -8.03 -9.57
C SER A 123 -17.16 -9.56 -9.58
N PHE A 124 -17.17 -10.14 -10.77
CA PHE A 124 -17.00 -11.58 -10.94
C PHE A 124 -15.51 -11.92 -10.94
N GLY A 125 -15.10 -12.93 -10.15
CA GLY A 125 -13.72 -13.44 -10.16
C GLY A 125 -12.71 -12.72 -9.24
N ALA A 126 -13.03 -11.54 -8.72
CA ALA A 126 -12.09 -10.75 -7.89
C ALA A 126 -12.11 -11.10 -6.39
N ASN A 127 -12.91 -12.07 -5.97
CA ASN A 127 -13.12 -12.42 -4.55
C ASN A 127 -11.83 -12.74 -3.79
N LYS A 128 -10.91 -13.46 -4.43
CA LYS A 128 -9.63 -13.83 -3.82
C LYS A 128 -8.78 -12.58 -3.58
N VAL A 129 -8.57 -11.76 -4.61
CA VAL A 129 -7.77 -10.52 -4.53
C VAL A 129 -8.35 -9.57 -3.48
N LEU A 130 -9.67 -9.40 -3.42
CA LEU A 130 -10.31 -8.57 -2.39
C LEU A 130 -10.14 -9.12 -0.97
N SER A 131 -10.14 -10.45 -0.81
CA SER A 131 -9.87 -11.09 0.48
C SER A 131 -8.42 -10.89 0.91
N ASP A 132 -7.48 -11.00 -0.04
CA ASP A 132 -6.06 -10.80 0.20
C ASP A 132 -5.77 -9.34 0.60
N ILE A 133 -6.42 -8.37 -0.07
CA ILE A 133 -6.38 -6.95 0.33
C ILE A 133 -6.91 -6.78 1.76
N LYS A 134 -8.09 -7.32 2.10
CA LYS A 134 -8.63 -7.20 3.47
C LYS A 134 -7.70 -7.80 4.52
N GLY A 135 -7.02 -8.91 4.20
CA GLY A 135 -5.98 -9.48 5.06
C GLY A 135 -4.80 -8.51 5.25
N ALA A 136 -4.27 -7.98 4.14
CA ALA A 136 -3.13 -7.06 4.14
C ALA A 136 -3.44 -5.73 4.84
N PHE A 137 -4.68 -5.27 4.84
CA PHE A 137 -5.06 -4.04 5.55
C PHE A 137 -5.02 -4.18 7.08
N LYS A 138 -5.09 -5.40 7.62
CA LYS A 138 -4.77 -5.63 9.04
C LYS A 138 -3.31 -5.33 9.35
N TYR A 139 -2.41 -5.70 8.43
CA TYR A 139 -0.99 -5.35 8.51
C TYR A 139 -0.79 -3.84 8.36
N ARG A 140 -1.45 -3.19 7.38
CA ARG A 140 -1.47 -1.73 7.25
C ARG A 140 -1.89 -1.04 8.53
N HIS A 141 -2.96 -1.50 9.19
CA HIS A 141 -3.43 -0.91 10.45
C HIS A 141 -2.37 -0.99 11.54
N TRP A 142 -1.71 -2.14 11.69
CA TRP A 142 -0.61 -2.31 12.64
C TRP A 142 0.56 -1.35 12.35
N LEU A 143 1.00 -1.27 11.09
CA LEU A 143 2.06 -0.35 10.67
C LEU A 143 1.69 1.11 10.97
N ALA A 144 0.50 1.54 10.56
CA ALA A 144 0.06 2.93 10.64
C ALA A 144 -0.11 3.47 12.07
N HIS A 145 -0.30 2.59 13.05
CA HIS A 145 -0.41 2.97 14.45
C HIS A 145 0.91 2.79 15.21
N GLY A 146 2.04 2.64 14.53
CA GLY A 146 3.34 2.52 15.18
C GLY A 146 3.59 1.16 15.83
N ARG A 147 2.89 0.11 15.37
CA ARG A 147 3.19 -1.30 15.71
C ARG A 147 3.09 -1.65 17.20
N TYR A 148 2.28 -0.93 17.99
CA TYR A 148 2.27 -1.06 19.45
C TYR A 148 1.60 -2.34 20.01
N TRP A 149 0.95 -3.15 19.17
CA TRP A 149 0.28 -4.40 19.58
C TRP A 149 0.71 -5.58 18.72
N GLU A 150 0.48 -6.81 19.20
CA GLU A 150 0.71 -8.02 18.41
C GLU A 150 -0.41 -8.22 17.37
N PRO A 151 -0.14 -8.15 16.06
CA PRO A 151 -1.18 -8.18 15.05
C PRO A 151 -1.63 -9.62 14.74
N LYS A 152 -2.95 -9.82 14.60
CA LYS A 152 -3.52 -11.11 14.19
C LYS A 152 -3.52 -11.27 12.67
N LEU A 153 -2.34 -11.51 12.08
CA LEU A 153 -2.14 -11.63 10.63
C LEU A 153 -2.39 -13.04 10.06
N GLY A 154 -2.57 -14.04 10.93
CA GLY A 154 -2.76 -15.43 10.52
C GLY A 154 -1.45 -16.08 10.09
N ARG A 155 -1.48 -16.96 9.08
CA ARG A 155 -0.30 -17.70 8.59
C ARG A 155 0.53 -16.93 7.54
N ILE A 156 -0.02 -15.87 6.99
CA ILE A 156 0.63 -15.09 5.93
C ILE A 156 1.53 -14.07 6.60
N LYS A 157 2.81 -14.09 6.23
CA LYS A 157 3.73 -12.99 6.51
C LYS A 157 3.63 -12.00 5.35
N TYR A 158 3.44 -10.74 5.69
CA TYR A 158 3.47 -9.65 4.73
C TYR A 158 4.85 -9.01 4.77
N ASP A 159 5.41 -8.81 3.59
CA ASP A 159 6.68 -8.15 3.31
C ASP A 159 6.52 -7.32 2.03
N TYR A 160 7.55 -6.54 1.67
CA TYR A 160 7.55 -5.74 0.45
C TYR A 160 7.18 -6.58 -0.77
N GLN A 161 7.84 -7.73 -0.97
CA GLN A 161 7.70 -8.53 -2.19
C GLN A 161 6.27 -9.06 -2.37
N SER A 162 5.71 -9.64 -1.31
CA SER A 162 4.35 -10.20 -1.33
C SER A 162 3.29 -9.12 -1.52
N LEU A 163 3.50 -7.93 -0.94
CA LEU A 163 2.59 -6.80 -1.11
C LEU A 163 2.72 -6.12 -2.47
N TYR A 164 3.93 -6.07 -3.04
CA TYR A 164 4.15 -5.58 -4.40
C TYR A 164 3.43 -6.46 -5.41
N GLN A 165 3.57 -7.79 -5.27
CA GLN A 165 2.85 -8.75 -6.10
C GLN A 165 1.32 -8.62 -5.94
N LEU A 166 0.83 -8.40 -4.73
CA LEU A 166 -0.59 -8.13 -4.49
C LEU A 166 -1.03 -6.85 -5.21
N ALA A 167 -0.21 -5.78 -5.17
CA ALA A 167 -0.51 -4.53 -5.83
C ALA A 167 -0.57 -4.70 -7.35
N GLN A 168 0.39 -5.41 -7.95
CA GLN A 168 0.35 -5.76 -9.38
C GLN A 168 -0.96 -6.49 -9.73
N ASN A 169 -1.31 -7.53 -8.96
CA ASN A 169 -2.56 -8.26 -9.18
C ASN A 169 -3.80 -7.36 -9.08
N VAL A 170 -3.79 -6.36 -8.18
CA VAL A 170 -4.88 -5.39 -8.05
C VAL A 170 -4.94 -4.50 -9.30
N PHE A 171 -3.83 -3.91 -9.72
CA PHE A 171 -3.83 -3.01 -10.86
C PHE A 171 -4.13 -3.73 -12.20
N ASP A 172 -3.78 -5.00 -12.31
CA ASP A 172 -4.12 -5.83 -13.47
C ASP A 172 -5.58 -6.31 -13.46
N SER A 173 -6.19 -6.48 -12.28
CA SER A 173 -7.54 -7.07 -12.15
C SER A 173 -8.68 -6.06 -12.16
N PHE A 174 -8.43 -4.80 -11.79
CA PHE A 174 -9.49 -3.82 -11.55
C PHE A 174 -9.49 -2.68 -12.58
N PRO A 175 -10.62 -2.44 -13.29
CA PRO A 175 -10.72 -1.35 -14.26
C PRO A 175 -11.00 -0.02 -13.55
N PHE A 176 -10.00 0.52 -12.85
CA PHE A 176 -10.12 1.76 -12.10
C PHE A 176 -10.42 2.97 -13.00
N HIS A 177 -11.10 3.96 -12.44
CA HIS A 177 -11.37 5.24 -13.11
C HIS A 177 -10.66 6.41 -12.44
N GLY A 178 -10.02 7.24 -13.28
CA GLY A 178 -9.31 8.45 -12.86
C GLY A 178 -7.92 8.20 -12.28
N ILE A 179 -7.37 7.03 -12.59
CA ILE A 179 -5.96 6.68 -12.44
C ILE A 179 -5.48 6.41 -13.86
N ASP A 180 -4.43 7.10 -14.28
CA ASP A 180 -3.73 6.80 -15.52
C ASP A 180 -2.48 6.01 -15.10
N PHE A 181 -2.28 4.82 -15.68
CA PHE A 181 -1.09 3.98 -15.46
C PHE A 181 -0.11 4.15 -16.62
#